data_AF-A0A7D3WR12-F1
#
_entry.id   AF-A0A7D3WR12-F1
#
_cell.length_a   1.000
_cell.length_b   1.000
_cell.length_c   1.000
_cell.angle_alpha   90.00
_cell.angle_beta   90.00
_cell.angle_gamma   90.00
#
_symmetry.space_group_name_H-M   'P 1'
#
loop_
_entity.id
_entity.type
_entity.pdbx_description
1 polymer ?
#
loop_
_entity_poly.entity_id
_entity_poly.type
_entity_poly.pdbx_seq_one_letter_code
_entity_poly.pdbx_strand_id
1 'polypeptide(L)'
;MKNTLHCGRYFLRRGGLYALLGWLLMALGPHSLLAQTTDPTGGTLSPATTTVCTGFNSGTLTLTGYSGTILKFQQDAGSGYVDIANSATSTYTFSNLTQTTKYRALVRNNSGTTVASTEATVTVNQPPTATINSSGPTTFCTRALFTWWRGRAAQAIPTSFC
;
A
#
# COMPACT_ATOMS: atom_id res chain seq x y z
N MET A 1 -45.44 -52.69 41.26
CA MET A 1 -46.65 -52.33 42.01
C MET A 1 -46.25 -51.42 43.17
N LYS A 2 -46.89 -50.24 43.27
CA LYS A 2 -47.09 -49.36 44.45
C LYS A 2 -45.88 -48.71 45.18
N ASN A 3 -45.68 -47.42 44.86
CA ASN A 3 -45.58 -46.23 45.73
C ASN A 3 -45.29 -46.38 47.24
N THR A 4 -44.40 -45.52 47.78
CA THR A 4 -44.64 -44.65 48.96
C THR A 4 -43.61 -43.50 49.01
N LEU A 5 -44.10 -42.25 49.12
CA LEU A 5 -43.37 -40.99 49.36
C LEU A 5 -42.86 -40.90 50.80
N HIS A 6 -41.73 -40.22 51.06
CA HIS A 6 -41.60 -39.42 52.29
C HIS A 6 -40.66 -38.21 52.13
N CYS A 7 -41.19 -37.08 52.58
CA CYS A 7 -40.63 -35.74 52.61
C CYS A 7 -39.49 -35.63 53.65
N GLY A 8 -38.35 -35.05 53.25
CA GLY A 8 -37.16 -34.87 54.10
C GLY A 8 -36.54 -33.48 53.90
N ARG A 9 -37.02 -32.55 54.72
CA ARG A 9 -36.56 -31.17 54.95
C ARG A 9 -35.03 -31.00 54.89
N TYR A 10 -34.52 -30.14 54.00
CA TYR A 10 -33.27 -29.41 54.23
C TYR A 10 -33.55 -27.90 54.30
N PHE A 11 -33.62 -27.45 55.55
CA PHE A 11 -33.92 -26.12 56.02
C PHE A 11 -32.72 -25.19 55.74
N LEU A 12 -32.91 -24.22 54.85
CA LEU A 12 -32.01 -23.08 54.63
C LEU A 12 -31.71 -22.39 55.97
N ARG A 13 -30.46 -22.46 56.42
CA ARG A 13 -30.00 -21.80 57.64
C ARG A 13 -28.72 -21.01 57.35
N ARG A 14 -28.84 -19.68 57.51
CA ARG A 14 -27.81 -18.64 57.67
C ARG A 14 -27.04 -18.19 56.42
N GLY A 15 -27.04 -16.88 56.18
CA GLY A 15 -25.95 -16.20 55.47
C GLY A 15 -26.33 -15.14 54.43
N GLY A 16 -27.26 -14.23 54.73
CA GLY A 16 -27.70 -13.14 53.83
C GLY A 16 -26.69 -12.03 53.53
N LEU A 17 -25.38 -12.28 53.58
CA LEU A 17 -24.33 -11.33 53.18
C LEU A 17 -23.30 -11.92 52.21
N TYR A 18 -23.54 -13.13 51.69
CA TYR A 18 -22.65 -13.78 50.72
C TYR A 18 -23.24 -13.87 49.30
N ALA A 19 -24.54 -13.55 49.14
CA ALA A 19 -25.22 -13.62 47.84
C ALA A 19 -24.86 -12.46 46.90
N LEU A 20 -24.29 -11.36 47.40
CA LEU A 20 -23.84 -10.23 46.58
C LEU A 20 -22.34 -10.28 46.24
N LEU A 21 -21.51 -11.01 47.01
CA LEU A 21 -20.10 -11.25 46.64
C LEU A 21 -19.92 -12.34 45.59
N GLY A 22 -20.89 -13.26 45.44
CA GLY A 22 -20.86 -14.30 44.41
C GLY A 22 -21.06 -13.79 42.98
N TRP A 23 -21.70 -12.63 42.81
CA TRP A 23 -21.87 -11.98 41.49
C TRP A 23 -20.67 -11.12 41.08
N LEU A 24 -19.76 -10.78 42.02
CA LEU A 24 -18.57 -9.99 41.71
C LEU A 24 -17.37 -10.86 41.28
N LEU A 25 -17.35 -12.14 41.64
CA LEU A 25 -16.26 -13.08 41.29
C LEU A 25 -16.46 -13.82 39.96
N MET A 26 -17.68 -13.82 39.38
CA MET A 26 -17.94 -14.38 38.05
C MET A 26 -17.63 -13.41 36.90
N ALA A 27 -17.43 -12.12 37.21
CA ALA A 27 -17.04 -11.09 36.24
C ALA A 27 -15.50 -10.91 36.14
N LEU A 28 -14.72 -11.83 36.71
CA LEU A 28 -13.25 -11.87 36.61
C LEU A 28 -12.73 -13.29 36.31
N GLY A 29 -13.47 -14.05 35.50
CA GLY A 29 -12.84 -15.11 34.68
C GLY A 29 -11.73 -14.48 33.82
N PRO A 30 -10.80 -15.26 33.24
CA PRO A 30 -9.83 -14.71 32.30
C PRO A 30 -10.64 -14.18 31.12
N HIS A 31 -10.97 -12.90 31.18
CA HIS A 31 -11.45 -12.13 30.06
C HIS A 31 -10.26 -12.20 29.15
N SER A 32 -10.31 -13.16 28.22
CA SER A 32 -9.45 -13.22 27.06
C SER A 32 -9.49 -11.81 26.51
N LEU A 33 -8.48 -11.02 26.86
CA LEU A 33 -8.24 -9.73 26.27
C LEU A 33 -8.04 -10.13 24.82
N LEU A 34 -9.07 -9.97 23.99
CA LEU A 34 -8.88 -9.99 22.56
C LEU A 34 -7.82 -8.92 22.36
N ALA A 35 -6.58 -9.35 22.14
CA ALA A 35 -5.51 -8.45 21.81
C ALA A 35 -6.06 -7.68 20.62
N GLN A 36 -6.33 -6.38 20.81
CA GLN A 36 -6.84 -5.54 19.76
C GLN A 36 -5.76 -5.51 18.70
N THR A 37 -5.86 -6.40 17.71
CA THR A 37 -4.93 -6.42 16.59
C THR A 37 -5.36 -5.26 15.72
N THR A 38 -4.77 -4.08 15.93
CA THR A 38 -4.87 -3.01 14.96
C THR A 38 -4.28 -3.55 13.65
N ASP A 39 -5.08 -3.56 12.59
CA ASP A 39 -4.59 -3.95 11.28
C ASP A 39 -3.39 -3.08 10.87
N PRO A 40 -2.39 -3.64 10.17
CA PRO A 40 -1.26 -2.86 9.71
C PRO A 40 -1.74 -1.82 8.71
N THR A 41 -1.13 -0.64 8.74
CA THR A 41 -1.31 0.39 7.73
C THR A 41 -0.27 0.17 6.64
N GLY A 42 -0.70 0.00 5.39
CA GLY A 42 0.21 -0.24 4.26
C GLY A 42 1.09 0.97 3.90
N GLY A 43 0.70 2.17 4.30
CA GLY A 43 1.43 3.41 4.06
C GLY A 43 1.23 4.00 2.66
N THR A 44 2.00 5.04 2.35
CA THR A 44 1.92 5.82 1.12
C THR A 44 3.26 5.83 0.40
N LEU A 45 3.26 5.49 -0.89
CA LEU A 45 4.42 5.64 -1.76
C LEU A 45 4.48 7.07 -2.33
N SER A 46 5.68 7.65 -2.27
CA SER A 46 5.98 8.96 -2.84
C SER A 46 7.22 8.89 -3.73
N PRO A 47 7.23 9.53 -4.91
CA PRO A 47 6.10 10.24 -5.53
C PRO A 47 4.99 9.29 -5.97
N ALA A 48 3.73 9.74 -5.90
CA ALA A 48 2.57 8.96 -6.34
C ALA A 48 2.54 8.79 -7.87
N THR A 49 3.05 9.78 -8.61
CA THR A 49 3.18 9.74 -10.07
C THR A 49 4.54 10.30 -10.49
N THR A 50 5.12 9.71 -11.54
CA THR A 50 6.36 10.20 -12.16
C THR A 50 6.34 9.86 -13.64
N THR A 51 6.87 10.74 -14.48
CA THR A 51 6.98 10.51 -15.92
C THR A 51 8.45 10.47 -16.31
N VAL A 52 8.87 9.45 -17.06
CA VAL A 52 10.25 9.25 -17.52
C VAL A 52 10.29 8.87 -19.00
N CYS A 53 11.45 9.00 -19.62
CA CYS A 53 11.68 8.49 -20.97
C CYS A 53 11.99 7.00 -20.97
N THR A 54 11.54 6.29 -22.00
CA THR A 54 11.86 4.87 -22.22
C THR A 54 13.37 4.62 -22.27
N GLY A 55 13.80 3.44 -21.86
CA GLY A 55 15.19 3.02 -21.99
C GLY A 55 16.02 3.43 -20.77
N PHE A 56 16.69 4.58 -20.80
CA PHE A 56 17.60 4.99 -19.72
C PHE A 56 16.91 5.95 -18.74
N ASN A 57 16.38 5.39 -17.66
CA ASN A 57 15.72 6.16 -16.59
C ASN A 57 16.02 5.56 -15.22
N SER A 58 15.84 6.37 -14.18
CA SER A 58 15.84 5.90 -12.80
C SER A 58 15.07 6.85 -11.90
N GLY A 59 14.64 6.35 -10.74
CA GLY A 59 14.00 7.16 -9.72
C GLY A 59 13.76 6.36 -8.45
N THR A 60 13.50 7.05 -7.34
CA THR A 60 13.32 6.43 -6.02
C THR A 60 11.90 6.64 -5.53
N LEU A 61 11.27 5.55 -5.12
CA LEU A 61 10.01 5.52 -4.40
C LEU A 61 10.29 5.38 -2.91
N THR A 62 9.63 6.19 -2.09
CA THR A 62 9.75 6.17 -0.62
C THR A 62 8.41 5.83 -0.01
N LEU A 63 8.39 4.80 0.83
CA LEU A 63 7.23 4.40 1.62
C LEU A 63 7.23 5.10 2.97
N THR A 64 6.12 5.76 3.30
CA THR A 64 5.93 6.47 4.57
C THR A 64 4.59 6.11 5.21
N GLY A 65 4.44 6.36 6.51
CA GLY A 65 3.15 6.18 7.21
C GLY A 65 2.65 4.73 7.29
N TYR A 66 3.55 3.75 7.22
CA TYR A 66 3.21 2.34 7.38
C TYR A 66 3.33 1.90 8.85
N SER A 67 2.60 0.86 9.25
CA SER A 67 2.74 0.20 10.55
C SER A 67 2.93 -1.32 10.38
N GLY A 68 4.02 -1.84 10.95
CA GLY A 68 4.47 -3.22 10.76
C GLY A 68 5.80 -3.31 10.00
N THR A 69 6.08 -4.48 9.43
CA THR A 69 7.33 -4.77 8.70
C THR A 69 7.06 -4.81 7.20
N ILE A 70 7.92 -4.14 6.42
CA ILE A 70 7.88 -4.19 4.95
C ILE A 70 8.35 -5.57 4.51
N LEU A 71 7.51 -6.27 3.77
CA LEU A 71 7.85 -7.59 3.21
C LEU A 71 8.64 -7.47 1.92
N LYS A 72 8.13 -6.63 1.01
CA LYS A 72 8.59 -6.49 -0.36
C LYS A 72 7.82 -5.38 -1.07
N PHE A 73 8.38 -4.92 -2.17
CA PHE A 73 7.68 -4.20 -3.22
C PHE A 73 7.16 -5.19 -4.26
N GLN A 74 6.06 -4.80 -4.90
CA GLN A 74 5.54 -5.44 -6.09
C GLN A 74 5.46 -4.42 -7.21
N GLN A 75 5.62 -4.89 -8.44
CA GLN A 75 5.43 -4.07 -9.64
C GLN A 75 4.39 -4.69 -10.57
N ASP A 76 3.71 -3.86 -11.35
CA ASP A 76 2.77 -4.29 -12.38
C ASP A 76 3.03 -3.47 -13.66
N ALA A 77 3.44 -4.15 -14.72
CA ALA A 77 3.66 -3.58 -16.05
C ALA A 77 2.47 -3.80 -17.01
N GLY A 78 1.29 -4.16 -16.50
CA GLY A 78 0.05 -4.39 -17.24
C GLY A 78 -0.49 -5.82 -17.18
N SER A 79 0.05 -6.68 -16.33
CA SER A 79 -0.36 -8.10 -16.21
C SER A 79 -0.61 -8.55 -14.78
N GLY A 80 -0.69 -7.60 -13.84
CA GLY A 80 -0.84 -7.85 -12.42
C GLY A 80 0.48 -7.71 -11.65
N TYR A 81 0.34 -7.66 -10.33
CA TYR A 81 1.45 -7.44 -9.42
C TYR A 81 2.35 -8.67 -9.30
N VAL A 82 3.63 -8.48 -9.58
CA VAL A 82 4.71 -9.45 -9.36
C VAL A 82 5.65 -8.98 -8.27
N ASP A 83 6.16 -9.93 -7.49
CA ASP A 83 7.09 -9.67 -6.38
C ASP A 83 8.46 -9.21 -6.89
N ILE A 84 9.01 -8.18 -6.25
CA ILE A 84 10.38 -7.73 -6.47
C ILE A 84 11.26 -8.34 -5.37
N ALA A 85 12.24 -9.15 -5.76
CA ALA A 85 13.16 -9.76 -4.80
C ALA A 85 13.99 -8.69 -4.05
N ASN A 86 14.36 -8.98 -2.80
CA ASN A 86 15.28 -8.16 -2.00
C ASN A 86 14.85 -6.69 -1.82
N SER A 87 13.54 -6.45 -1.67
CA SER A 87 12.94 -5.10 -1.59
C SER A 87 12.27 -4.81 -0.23
N ALA A 88 12.71 -5.47 0.84
CA ALA A 88 12.16 -5.30 2.20
C ALA A 88 12.70 -4.02 2.89
N THR A 89 12.62 -2.87 2.21
CA THR A 89 13.18 -1.58 2.64
C THR A 89 12.15 -0.47 2.47
N SER A 90 12.28 0.64 3.20
CA SER A 90 11.36 1.78 3.07
C SER A 90 11.52 2.56 1.77
N THR A 91 12.54 2.27 0.98
CA THR A 91 12.80 2.88 -0.32
C THR A 91 13.03 1.83 -1.38
N TYR A 92 12.59 2.10 -2.61
CA TYR A 92 12.85 1.26 -3.78
C TYR A 92 13.25 2.12 -4.97
N THR A 93 14.33 1.76 -5.65
CA THR A 93 14.80 2.47 -6.84
C THR A 93 14.45 1.68 -8.09
N PHE A 94 13.63 2.27 -8.96
CA PHE A 94 13.36 1.71 -10.29
C PHE A 94 14.44 2.19 -11.27
N SER A 95 14.68 1.40 -12.31
CA SER A 95 15.59 1.77 -13.38
C SER A 95 15.20 1.12 -14.70
N ASN A 96 15.62 1.75 -15.78
CA ASN A 96 15.54 1.28 -17.15
C ASN A 96 14.16 0.79 -17.61
N LEU A 97 13.10 1.48 -17.19
CA LEU A 97 11.74 1.13 -17.58
C LEU A 97 11.49 1.42 -19.06
N THR A 98 10.89 0.47 -19.76
CA THR A 98 10.47 0.59 -21.17
C THR A 98 8.95 0.70 -21.32
N GLN A 99 8.21 0.45 -20.25
CA GLN A 99 6.74 0.46 -20.21
C GLN A 99 6.26 1.09 -18.90
N THR A 100 5.09 1.73 -18.95
CA THR A 100 4.44 2.29 -17.75
C THR A 100 4.24 1.20 -16.70
N THR A 101 4.76 1.44 -15.49
CA THR A 101 4.81 0.45 -14.42
C THR A 101 4.23 1.03 -13.14
N LYS A 102 3.35 0.27 -12.48
CA LYS A 102 2.81 0.59 -11.15
C LYS A 102 3.61 -0.13 -10.07
N TYR A 103 3.72 0.48 -8.91
CA TYR A 103 4.40 -0.05 -7.74
C TYR A 103 3.52 0.02 -6.50
N ARG A 104 3.64 -1.00 -5.64
CA ARG A 104 3.09 -0.99 -4.27
C ARG A 104 4.02 -1.74 -3.33
N ALA A 105 4.02 -1.39 -2.06
CA ALA A 105 4.68 -2.15 -1.00
C ALA A 105 3.68 -3.06 -0.27
N LEU A 106 4.13 -4.23 0.16
CA LEU A 106 3.38 -5.10 1.06
C LEU A 106 3.94 -4.99 2.47
N VAL A 107 3.09 -4.65 3.43
CA VAL A 107 3.43 -4.49 4.85
C VAL A 107 2.69 -5.54 5.66
N ARG A 108 3.34 -6.14 6.65
CA ARG A 108 2.79 -7.19 7.50
C ARG A 108 2.92 -6.85 8.96
N ASN A 109 1.90 -7.17 9.75
CA ASN A 109 1.98 -7.13 11.21
C ASN A 109 2.47 -8.46 11.81
N ASN A 110 2.69 -8.47 13.12
CA ASN A 110 3.16 -9.66 13.83
C ASN A 110 2.12 -10.79 13.86
N SER A 111 0.84 -10.47 13.62
CA SER A 111 -0.27 -11.44 13.54
C SER A 111 -0.39 -12.11 12.17
N GLY A 112 0.38 -11.69 11.17
CA GLY A 112 0.38 -12.27 9.83
C GLY A 112 -0.50 -11.56 8.80
N THR A 113 -1.32 -10.58 9.22
CA THR A 113 -2.12 -9.75 8.31
C THR A 113 -1.19 -8.96 7.40
N THR A 114 -1.46 -8.99 6.09
CA THR A 114 -0.67 -8.29 5.07
C THR A 114 -1.56 -7.26 4.37
N VAL A 115 -1.09 -6.01 4.28
CA VAL A 115 -1.80 -4.89 3.67
C VAL A 115 -0.87 -4.21 2.65
N ALA A 116 -1.44 -3.81 1.51
CA ALA A 116 -0.72 -3.07 0.48
C ALA A 116 -0.70 -1.57 0.78
N SER A 117 0.38 -0.89 0.39
CA SER A 117 0.45 0.57 0.36
C SER A 117 -0.44 1.17 -0.72
N THR A 118 -0.53 2.50 -0.76
CA THR A 118 -0.98 3.21 -1.97
C THR A 118 -0.09 2.84 -3.17
N GLU A 119 -0.66 2.93 -4.36
CA GLU A 119 0.05 2.69 -5.61
C GLU A 119 0.85 3.94 -6.04
N ALA A 120 2.04 3.74 -6.59
CA ALA A 120 2.80 4.75 -7.32
C ALA A 120 2.88 4.37 -8.80
N THR A 121 2.62 5.31 -9.71
CA THR A 121 2.65 5.05 -11.16
C THR A 121 3.82 5.77 -11.83
N VAL A 122 4.67 5.01 -12.51
CA VAL A 122 5.74 5.55 -13.35
C VAL A 122 5.33 5.43 -14.81
N THR A 123 4.96 6.55 -15.42
CA THR A 123 4.58 6.65 -16.82
C THR A 123 5.82 6.73 -17.69
N VAL A 124 5.93 5.83 -18.67
CA VAL A 124 7.04 5.82 -19.62
C VAL A 124 6.60 6.45 -20.94
N ASN A 125 7.23 7.56 -21.31
CA ASN A 125 7.03 8.22 -22.60
C ASN A 125 7.98 7.63 -23.64
N GLN A 126 7.43 7.31 -24.82
CA GLN A 126 8.20 6.89 -25.99
C GLN A 126 8.59 8.14 -26.81
N PRO A 127 9.79 8.17 -27.41
CA PRO A 127 10.15 9.22 -28.34
C PRO A 127 9.23 9.16 -29.59
N PRO A 128 9.00 10.29 -30.27
CA PRO A 128 8.26 10.30 -31.51
C PRO A 128 8.97 9.47 -32.59
N THR A 129 8.23 8.64 -33.30
CA THR A 129 8.76 7.93 -34.47
C THR A 129 9.06 8.94 -35.58
N ALA A 130 10.33 9.05 -35.99
CA ALA A 130 10.70 9.87 -37.13
C ALA A 130 10.22 9.22 -38.44
N THR A 131 9.28 9.86 -39.13
CA THR A 131 8.81 9.41 -40.45
C THR A 131 9.45 10.26 -41.53
N ILE A 132 10.32 9.66 -42.34
CA ILE A 132 10.84 10.27 -43.57
C ILE A 132 9.97 9.78 -44.73
N ASN A 133 9.21 10.67 -45.36
CA ASN A 133 8.52 10.39 -46.62
C ASN A 133 9.12 11.27 -47.73
N SER A 134 9.01 10.85 -49.00
CA SER A 134 9.57 11.57 -50.15
C SER A 134 8.93 12.94 -50.42
N SER A 135 7.83 13.26 -49.73
CA SER A 135 7.17 14.57 -49.73
C SER A 135 7.42 15.34 -48.42
N GLY A 136 8.26 14.81 -47.53
CA GLY A 136 8.42 15.29 -46.16
C GLY A 136 9.50 16.35 -46.08
N PRO A 137 9.46 17.25 -45.08
CA PRO A 137 10.50 18.24 -44.90
C PRO A 137 11.84 17.55 -44.66
N THR A 138 12.86 17.87 -45.46
CA THR A 138 14.23 17.29 -45.37
C THR A 138 15.05 17.85 -44.20
N THR A 139 14.46 18.71 -43.37
CA THR A 139 15.11 19.38 -42.25
C THR A 139 14.43 18.95 -40.95
N PHE A 140 15.02 17.96 -40.29
CA PHE A 140 14.50 17.40 -39.04
C PHE A 140 15.14 17.98 -37.78
N CYS A 141 16.25 18.71 -37.91
CA CYS A 141 16.89 19.43 -36.81
C CYS A 141 17.48 20.75 -37.33
N THR A 142 16.72 21.84 -37.32
CA THR A 142 17.35 23.11 -36.98
C THR A 142 17.51 23.09 -35.47
N ARG A 143 18.76 23.08 -35.01
CA ARG A 143 19.11 23.26 -33.60
C ARG A 143 18.35 24.48 -33.10
N ALA A 144 17.20 24.28 -32.47
CA ALA A 144 16.42 25.34 -31.88
C ALA A 144 17.26 25.81 -30.70
N LEU A 145 18.11 26.81 -30.96
CA LEU A 145 18.59 27.67 -29.91
C LEU A 145 17.31 28.17 -29.23
N PHE A 146 17.11 27.74 -27.99
CA PHE A 146 16.14 28.31 -27.05
C PHE A 146 16.41 29.82 -26.98
N THR A 147 15.87 30.56 -27.93
CA THR A 147 15.90 32.01 -27.95
C THR A 147 14.67 32.41 -27.16
N TRP A 148 14.92 32.84 -25.93
CA TRP A 148 13.96 33.48 -25.05
C TRP A 148 13.32 34.67 -25.77
N TRP A 149 12.25 34.42 -26.54
CA TRP A 149 11.49 35.47 -27.19
C TRP A 149 10.57 36.08 -26.14
N ARG A 150 10.93 37.28 -25.67
CA ARG A 150 10.08 38.09 -24.80
C ARG A 150 8.76 38.38 -25.53
N GLY A 151 7.65 37.87 -25.00
CA GLY A 151 6.35 38.48 -25.22
C GLY A 151 5.39 37.75 -26.18
N ARG A 152 5.04 36.49 -25.88
CA ARG A 152 3.68 35.97 -26.05
C ARG A 152 3.53 34.71 -25.20
N ALA A 153 2.31 34.49 -24.70
CA ALA A 153 1.94 33.56 -23.62
C ALA A 153 2.84 32.32 -23.51
N ALA A 154 3.32 32.06 -22.29
CA ALA A 154 3.98 30.81 -21.93
C ALA A 154 3.01 29.64 -22.15
N GLN A 155 2.95 29.14 -23.38
CA GLN A 155 2.40 27.83 -23.65
C GLN A 155 3.36 26.87 -22.94
N ALA A 156 2.87 26.22 -21.88
CA ALA A 156 3.63 25.23 -21.14
C ALA A 156 4.21 24.24 -22.14
N ILE A 157 5.52 24.33 -22.39
CA ILE A 157 6.26 23.28 -23.08
C ILE A 157 6.08 22.08 -22.15
N PRO A 158 5.37 21.00 -22.54
CA PRO A 158 5.22 19.86 -21.67
C PRO A 158 6.64 19.39 -21.34
N THR A 159 6.98 19.38 -20.06
CA THR A 159 8.30 19.10 -19.50
C THR A 159 8.75 17.64 -19.71
N SER A 160 8.16 16.94 -20.67
CA SER A 160 8.24 15.50 -20.86
C SER A 160 8.37 15.12 -22.34
N PHE A 161 9.06 15.96 -23.14
CA PHE A 161 9.54 15.52 -24.43
C PHE A 161 10.73 14.58 -24.24
N CYS A 162 10.40 13.30 -24.34
CA CYS A 162 11.24 12.34 -25.02
C CYS A 162 10.96 12.51 -26.53
#